data_AF-A0A521URX8-F1
#
_entry.id   AF-A0A521URX8-F1
#
_cell.length_a   1.000
_cell.length_b   1.000
_cell.length_c   1.000
_cell.angle_alpha   90.00
_cell.angle_beta   90.00
_cell.angle_gamma   90.00
#
_symmetry.space_group_name_H-M   'P 1'
#
loop_
_entity.id
_entity.type
_entity.pdbx_description
1 polymer ?
#
loop_
_entity_poly.entity_id
_entity_poly.type
_entity_poly.pdbx_seq_one_letter_code
_entity_poly.pdbx_strand_id
1 'polypeptide(L)'
;MSDNWKPSNEPGRYDKARVGQLRPVHQAVERLQLLPLRLRQIGGILNALTMQIEAGGDSPEVNRLLLDALRAAVRHQADEHKAGTVLRAIDAFEQAEAKRWEQVRSGTLPPPVLSPEEQLDELMQEGYDLLQARQRTAACDRWLEAWELVKQMADMKAMHSVRDFDKAHSGLFQSVFNWCQDLELELGNAGLDDRPYNEHRLRYAREFLARFPNESTGFQVNFARAQGEAL
;
A
#
# COMPACT_ATOMS: atom_id res chain seq x y z
N MET A 1 -13.74 -18.53 -32.65
CA MET A 1 -12.89 -17.33 -32.70
C MET A 1 -12.14 -17.28 -31.39
N SER A 2 -10.85 -17.61 -31.39
CA SER A 2 -10.01 -17.54 -30.19
C SER A 2 -9.79 -16.07 -29.88
N ASP A 3 -10.41 -15.59 -28.81
CA ASP A 3 -10.27 -14.22 -28.34
C ASP A 3 -8.79 -14.02 -27.95
N ASN A 4 -8.05 -13.24 -28.75
CA ASN A 4 -6.58 -13.08 -28.62
C ASN A 4 -6.22 -12.10 -27.48
N TRP A 5 -7.08 -11.99 -26.48
CA TRP A 5 -6.87 -11.15 -25.32
C TRP A 5 -5.76 -11.74 -24.46
N LYS A 6 -4.78 -10.90 -24.09
CA LYS A 6 -3.71 -11.25 -23.17
C LYS A 6 -3.68 -10.25 -22.02
N PRO A 7 -3.49 -10.70 -20.77
CA PRO A 7 -3.23 -9.81 -19.65
C PRO A 7 -1.92 -9.06 -19.87
N SER A 8 -1.83 -7.84 -19.34
CA SER A 8 -0.56 -7.11 -19.26
C SER A 8 0.39 -7.85 -18.33
N ASN A 9 1.66 -7.96 -18.71
CA ASN A 9 2.75 -8.46 -17.87
C ASN A 9 3.51 -7.32 -17.17
N GLU A 10 3.14 -6.07 -17.42
CA GLU A 10 3.74 -4.91 -16.74
C GLU A 10 3.29 -4.89 -15.29
N PRO A 11 4.21 -4.69 -14.32
CA PRO A 11 3.86 -4.50 -12.93
C PRO A 11 2.79 -3.42 -12.79
N GLY A 12 1.81 -3.71 -11.95
CA GLY A 12 0.73 -2.80 -11.61
C GLY A 12 0.93 -2.22 -10.22
N ARG A 13 -0.04 -1.40 -9.83
CA ARG A 13 -0.23 -1.00 -8.45
C ARG A 13 -0.52 -2.22 -7.56
N TYR A 14 0.00 -2.21 -6.33
CA TYR A 14 -0.44 -3.13 -5.28
C TYR A 14 -1.95 -3.01 -5.00
N ASP A 15 -2.67 -4.08 -5.34
CA ASP A 15 -4.11 -4.25 -5.06
C ASP A 15 -4.32 -4.95 -3.71
N LYS A 16 -4.24 -4.20 -2.59
CA LYS A 16 -4.39 -4.77 -1.24
C LYS A 16 -5.78 -5.40 -1.05
N ALA A 17 -6.80 -4.87 -1.72
CA ALA A 17 -8.16 -5.41 -1.65
C ALA A 17 -8.22 -6.83 -2.26
N ARG A 18 -7.62 -7.03 -3.43
CA ARG A 18 -7.52 -8.34 -4.08
C ARG A 18 -6.65 -9.31 -3.29
N VAL A 19 -5.49 -8.88 -2.78
CA VAL A 19 -4.67 -9.72 -1.88
C VAL A 19 -5.44 -10.07 -0.60
N GLY A 20 -6.24 -9.15 -0.08
CA GLY A 20 -7.13 -9.39 1.05
C GLY A 20 -8.10 -10.56 0.85
N GLN A 21 -8.46 -10.89 -0.40
CA GLN A 21 -9.32 -12.04 -0.72
C GLN A 21 -8.64 -13.39 -0.48
N LEU A 22 -7.30 -13.43 -0.38
CA LEU A 22 -6.55 -14.64 0.00
C LEU A 22 -6.53 -14.89 1.51
N ARG A 23 -6.91 -13.91 2.34
CA ARG A 23 -6.88 -14.04 3.81
C ARG A 23 -7.65 -15.26 4.35
N PRO A 24 -8.84 -15.63 3.84
CA PRO A 24 -9.51 -16.87 4.26
C PRO A 24 -8.70 -18.13 3.95
N VAL A 25 -7.95 -18.15 2.85
CA VAL A 25 -7.06 -19.27 2.49
C VAL A 25 -5.90 -19.37 3.48
N HIS A 26 -5.22 -18.25 3.76
CA HIS A 26 -4.16 -18.19 4.78
C HIS A 26 -4.65 -18.71 6.14
N GLN A 27 -5.76 -18.18 6.64
CA GLN A 27 -6.33 -18.58 7.92
C GLN A 27 -6.73 -20.06 7.94
N ALA A 28 -7.26 -20.60 6.84
CA ALA A 28 -7.61 -22.00 6.75
C ALA A 28 -6.37 -22.90 6.78
N VAL A 29 -5.28 -22.51 6.10
CA VAL A 29 -4.00 -23.23 6.10
C VAL A 29 -3.37 -23.23 7.49
N GLU A 30 -3.36 -22.09 8.18
CA GLU A 30 -2.83 -21.98 9.56
C GLU A 30 -3.57 -22.92 10.52
N ARG A 31 -4.89 -23.04 10.38
CA ARG A 31 -5.73 -23.93 11.19
C ARG A 31 -5.50 -25.42 10.94
N LEU A 32 -4.77 -25.80 9.88
CA LEU A 32 -4.39 -27.20 9.67
C LEU A 32 -3.44 -27.71 10.76
N GLN A 33 -2.72 -26.82 11.46
CA GLN A 33 -1.74 -27.15 12.51
C GLN A 33 -0.72 -28.21 12.06
N LEU A 34 -0.25 -28.10 10.81
CA LEU A 34 0.75 -29.01 10.25
C LEU A 34 2.12 -28.79 10.89
N LEU A 35 3.00 -29.79 10.74
CA LEU A 35 4.42 -29.63 11.06
C LEU A 35 5.02 -28.44 10.29
N PRO A 36 5.95 -27.66 10.90
CA PRO A 36 6.49 -26.44 10.30
C PRO A 36 7.03 -26.62 8.88
N LEU A 37 7.69 -27.75 8.59
CA LEU A 37 8.23 -28.05 7.26
C LEU A 37 7.13 -28.21 6.19
N ARG A 38 6.00 -28.84 6.55
CA ARG A 38 4.85 -29.01 5.65
C ARG A 38 4.11 -27.69 5.44
N LEU A 39 3.96 -26.92 6.52
CA LEU A 39 3.38 -25.58 6.45
C LEU A 39 4.21 -24.67 5.53
N ARG A 40 5.54 -24.76 5.60
CA ARG A 40 6.46 -24.00 4.73
C ARG A 40 6.28 -24.32 3.25
N GLN A 41 6.01 -25.58 2.89
CA GLN A 41 5.78 -25.96 1.49
C GLN A 41 4.48 -25.35 0.95
N ILE A 42 3.38 -25.46 1.70
CA ILE A 42 2.10 -24.84 1.34
C ILE A 42 2.24 -23.30 1.29
N GLY A 43 2.90 -22.74 2.31
CA GLY A 43 3.16 -21.30 2.41
C GLY A 43 3.99 -20.76 1.24
N GLY A 44 4.94 -21.53 0.71
CA GLY A 44 5.71 -21.12 -0.47
C GLY A 44 4.85 -20.93 -1.72
N ILE A 45 3.91 -21.84 -1.96
CA ILE A 45 2.96 -21.73 -3.10
C ILE A 45 2.02 -20.55 -2.89
N LEU A 46 1.47 -20.42 -1.69
CA LEU A 46 0.55 -19.33 -1.35
C LEU A 46 1.25 -17.97 -1.46
N ASN A 47 2.50 -17.86 -1.01
CA ASN A 47 3.29 -16.64 -1.15
C ASN A 47 3.58 -16.29 -2.62
N ALA A 48 3.87 -17.28 -3.47
CA ALA A 48 4.05 -17.04 -4.90
C ALA A 48 2.76 -16.48 -5.55
N LEU A 49 1.60 -16.99 -5.17
CA LEU A 49 0.31 -16.46 -5.61
C LEU A 49 0.05 -15.04 -5.09
N THR A 50 0.34 -14.79 -3.82
CA THR A 50 0.24 -13.45 -3.23
C THR A 50 1.12 -12.46 -3.99
N MET A 51 2.38 -12.78 -4.22
CA MET A 51 3.34 -11.91 -4.91
C MET A 51 2.92 -11.58 -6.36
N GLN A 52 2.33 -12.54 -7.08
CA GLN A 52 1.77 -12.28 -8.43
C GLN A 52 0.73 -11.14 -8.35
N ILE A 53 -0.17 -11.21 -7.37
CA ILE A 53 -1.24 -10.24 -7.21
C ILE A 53 -0.71 -8.90 -6.69
N GLU A 54 0.24 -8.92 -5.75
CA GLU A 54 0.86 -7.73 -5.14
C GLU A 54 1.60 -6.89 -6.17
N ALA A 55 2.41 -7.51 -7.03
CA ALA A 55 3.19 -6.80 -8.03
C ALA A 55 2.35 -6.32 -9.23
N GLY A 56 1.13 -6.84 -9.38
CA GLY A 56 0.36 -6.72 -10.62
C GLY A 56 1.08 -7.39 -11.80
N GLY A 57 0.59 -7.14 -13.01
CA GLY A 57 1.14 -7.78 -14.22
C GLY A 57 0.97 -9.30 -14.26
N ASP A 58 0.01 -9.82 -13.49
CA ASP A 58 -0.19 -11.24 -13.31
C ASP A 58 -1.06 -11.86 -14.40
N SER A 59 -1.09 -13.19 -14.42
CA SER A 59 -1.79 -13.96 -15.45
C SER A 59 -2.85 -14.88 -14.83
N PRO A 60 -4.08 -14.92 -15.37
CA PRO A 60 -5.09 -15.88 -14.91
C PRO A 60 -4.62 -17.32 -15.09
N GLU A 61 -3.76 -17.59 -16.09
CA GLU A 61 -3.20 -18.91 -16.30
C GLU A 61 -2.19 -19.29 -15.21
N VAL A 62 -1.27 -18.36 -14.87
CA VAL A 62 -0.29 -18.57 -13.80
C VAL A 62 -0.99 -18.73 -12.45
N ASN A 63 -1.96 -17.87 -12.14
CA ASN A 63 -2.73 -17.95 -10.91
C ASN A 63 -3.48 -19.29 -10.79
N ARG A 64 -4.10 -19.76 -11.88
CA ARG A 64 -4.77 -21.08 -11.91
C ARG A 64 -3.80 -22.22 -11.62
N LEU A 65 -2.60 -22.21 -12.24
CA LEU A 65 -1.60 -23.24 -11.99
C LEU A 65 -1.10 -23.23 -10.54
N LEU A 66 -0.92 -22.04 -9.94
CA LEU A 66 -0.56 -21.91 -8.53
C LEU A 66 -1.68 -22.41 -7.60
N LEU A 67 -2.95 -22.13 -7.91
CA LEU A 67 -4.10 -22.65 -7.17
C LEU A 67 -4.19 -24.18 -7.28
N ASP A 68 -3.97 -24.75 -8.46
CA ASP A 68 -3.96 -26.20 -8.66
C ASP A 68 -2.82 -26.88 -7.87
N ALA A 69 -1.62 -26.28 -7.89
CA ALA A 69 -0.50 -26.74 -7.08
C ALA A 69 -0.82 -26.64 -5.57
N LEU A 70 -1.47 -25.57 -5.13
CA LEU A 70 -1.88 -25.37 -3.74
C LEU A 70 -2.88 -26.45 -3.31
N ARG A 71 -3.90 -26.75 -4.14
CA ARG A 71 -4.86 -27.84 -3.89
C ARG A 71 -4.16 -29.18 -3.74
N ALA A 72 -3.22 -29.49 -4.65
CA ALA A 72 -2.47 -30.74 -4.60
C ALA A 72 -1.62 -30.84 -3.33
N ALA A 73 -0.93 -29.77 -2.95
CA ALA A 73 -0.13 -29.72 -1.74
C ALA A 73 -0.99 -29.90 -0.47
N VAL A 74 -2.14 -29.25 -0.40
CA VAL A 74 -3.08 -29.38 0.73
C VAL A 74 -3.59 -30.81 0.86
N ARG A 75 -4.02 -31.43 -0.25
CA ARG A 75 -4.48 -32.83 -0.27
C ARG A 75 -3.38 -33.82 0.11
N HIS A 76 -2.14 -33.54 -0.26
CA HIS A 76 -1.02 -34.41 0.06
C HIS A 76 -0.59 -34.31 1.54
N GLN A 77 -0.67 -33.11 2.13
CA GLN A 77 -0.09 -32.84 3.45
C GLN A 77 -1.07 -32.93 4.62
N ALA A 78 -2.38 -32.84 4.37
CA ALA A 78 -3.43 -32.77 5.39
C ALA A 78 -4.45 -33.91 5.27
N ASP A 79 -5.05 -34.30 6.40
CA ASP A 79 -6.17 -35.25 6.44
C ASP A 79 -7.37 -34.72 5.65
N GLU A 80 -8.14 -35.60 4.99
CA GLU A 80 -9.25 -35.25 4.09
C GLU A 80 -10.25 -34.25 4.71
N HIS A 81 -10.60 -34.45 5.99
CA HIS A 81 -11.56 -33.59 6.68
C HIS A 81 -11.02 -32.17 6.91
N LYS A 82 -9.73 -32.04 7.26
CA LYS A 82 -9.06 -30.75 7.48
C LYS A 82 -8.78 -30.03 6.15
N ALA A 83 -8.39 -30.80 5.12
CA ALA A 83 -8.17 -30.29 3.78
C ALA A 83 -9.44 -29.64 3.19
N GLY A 84 -10.63 -30.19 3.47
CA GLY A 84 -11.89 -29.70 2.93
C GLY A 84 -12.18 -28.21 3.21
N THR A 85 -11.80 -27.69 4.38
CA THR A 85 -11.98 -26.26 4.70
C THR A 85 -11.07 -25.37 3.86
N VAL A 86 -9.82 -25.79 3.66
CA VAL A 86 -8.86 -25.05 2.84
C VAL A 86 -9.27 -25.10 1.37
N LEU A 87 -9.66 -26.27 0.86
CA LEU A 87 -10.10 -26.44 -0.52
C LEU A 87 -11.30 -25.54 -0.86
N ARG A 88 -12.30 -25.45 0.04
CA ARG A 88 -13.42 -24.51 -0.15
C ARG A 88 -12.99 -23.05 -0.19
N ALA A 89 -12.01 -22.66 0.62
CA ALA A 89 -11.48 -21.29 0.60
C ALA A 89 -10.73 -21.00 -0.72
N ILE A 90 -9.97 -21.97 -1.23
CA ILE A 90 -9.30 -21.88 -2.54
C ILE A 90 -10.34 -21.74 -3.66
N ASP A 91 -11.39 -22.56 -3.66
CA ASP A 91 -12.44 -22.52 -4.69
C ASP A 91 -13.21 -21.20 -4.67
N ALA A 92 -13.50 -20.65 -3.49
CA ALA A 92 -14.14 -19.34 -3.35
C ALA A 92 -13.25 -18.21 -3.92
N PHE A 93 -11.94 -18.27 -3.66
CA PHE A 93 -10.99 -17.31 -4.22
C PHE A 93 -10.88 -17.44 -5.75
N GLU A 94 -10.79 -18.66 -6.28
CA GLU A 94 -10.74 -18.91 -7.73
C GLU A 94 -11.99 -18.37 -8.45
N GLN A 95 -13.18 -18.52 -7.86
CA GLN A 95 -14.41 -17.96 -8.42
C GLN A 95 -14.39 -16.43 -8.45
N ALA A 96 -13.88 -15.79 -7.39
CA ALA A 96 -13.72 -14.34 -7.35
C ALA A 96 -12.72 -13.85 -8.42
N GLU A 97 -11.61 -14.57 -8.58
CA GLU A 97 -10.62 -14.30 -9.64
C GLU A 97 -11.20 -14.48 -11.04
N ALA A 98 -11.97 -15.55 -11.29
CA ALA A 98 -12.60 -15.76 -12.59
C ALA A 98 -13.52 -14.60 -12.98
N LYS A 99 -14.36 -14.14 -12.04
CA LYS A 99 -15.23 -12.98 -12.23
C LYS A 99 -14.42 -11.71 -12.49
N ARG A 100 -13.35 -11.49 -11.73
CA ARG A 100 -12.43 -10.37 -11.94
C ARG A 100 -11.87 -10.37 -13.35
N TRP A 101 -11.35 -11.50 -13.83
CA TRP A 101 -10.75 -11.61 -15.16
C TRP A 101 -11.77 -11.47 -16.30
N GLU A 102 -13.04 -11.82 -16.08
CA GLU A 102 -14.13 -11.45 -17.00
C GLU A 102 -14.35 -9.94 -17.05
N GLN A 103 -14.31 -9.26 -15.91
CA GLN A 103 -14.43 -7.80 -15.85
C GLN A 103 -13.25 -7.10 -16.52
N VAL A 104 -12.03 -7.60 -16.32
CA VAL A 104 -10.83 -7.09 -17.00
C VAL A 104 -10.95 -7.26 -18.51
N ARG A 105 -11.33 -8.46 -18.98
CA ARG A 105 -11.53 -8.76 -20.41
C ARG A 105 -12.57 -7.86 -21.07
N SER A 106 -13.66 -7.59 -20.37
CA SER A 106 -14.75 -6.75 -20.86
C SER A 106 -14.51 -5.25 -20.67
N GLY A 107 -13.40 -4.85 -20.03
CA GLY A 107 -13.12 -3.45 -19.69
C GLY A 107 -14.11 -2.86 -18.67
N THR A 108 -14.83 -3.70 -17.92
CA THR A 108 -15.84 -3.30 -16.92
C THR A 108 -15.32 -3.34 -15.49
N LEU A 109 -14.03 -3.64 -15.31
CA LEU A 109 -13.43 -3.64 -13.99
C LEU A 109 -13.52 -2.22 -13.40
N PRO A 110 -14.17 -2.06 -12.23
CA PRO A 110 -14.21 -0.76 -11.59
C PRO A 110 -12.79 -0.31 -11.21
N PRO A 111 -12.52 1.00 -11.21
CA PRO A 111 -11.26 1.51 -10.67
C PRO A 111 -11.11 1.04 -9.21
N PRO A 112 -9.87 0.76 -8.77
CA PRO A 112 -9.64 0.33 -7.40
C PRO A 112 -10.11 1.43 -6.43
N VAL A 113 -10.91 1.04 -5.44
CA VAL A 113 -11.33 1.94 -4.36
C VAL A 113 -10.29 1.84 -3.27
N LEU A 114 -9.62 2.95 -3.00
CA LEU A 114 -8.44 2.99 -2.16
C LEU A 114 -8.83 3.44 -0.76
N SER A 115 -8.34 2.73 0.25
CA SER A 115 -8.39 3.25 1.61
C SER A 115 -7.56 4.54 1.73
N PRO A 116 -7.87 5.41 2.70
CA PRO A 116 -7.05 6.59 2.96
C PRO A 116 -5.56 6.27 3.18
N GLU A 117 -5.25 5.14 3.82
CA GLU A 117 -3.86 4.70 4.01
C GLU A 117 -3.16 4.37 2.68
N GLU A 118 -3.85 3.68 1.77
CA GLU A 118 -3.30 3.36 0.45
C GLU A 118 -3.12 4.60 -0.42
N GLN A 119 -4.06 5.55 -0.37
CA GLN A 119 -3.93 6.83 -1.07
C GLN A 119 -2.73 7.61 -0.53
N LEU A 120 -2.55 7.62 0.80
CA LEU A 120 -1.44 8.29 1.43
C LEU A 120 -0.10 7.66 1.03
N ASP A 121 0.02 6.33 1.09
CA ASP A 121 1.21 5.59 0.65
C ASP A 121 1.60 5.94 -0.79
N GLU A 122 0.62 5.98 -1.70
CA GLU A 122 0.87 6.31 -3.11
C GLU A 122 1.35 7.74 -3.30
N LEU A 123 0.66 8.73 -2.71
CA LEU A 123 1.05 10.14 -2.84
C LEU A 123 2.46 10.36 -2.27
N MET A 124 2.79 9.70 -1.15
CA MET A 124 4.14 9.76 -0.57
C MET A 124 5.17 9.14 -1.53
N GLN A 125 4.91 7.94 -2.06
CA GLN A 125 5.84 7.26 -2.96
C GLN A 125 6.03 8.00 -4.28
N GLU A 126 4.95 8.52 -4.87
CA GLU A 126 4.99 9.30 -6.10
C GLU A 126 5.90 10.54 -5.94
N GLY A 127 5.86 11.22 -4.79
CA GLY A 127 6.78 12.34 -4.55
C GLY A 127 8.24 11.89 -4.49
N TYR A 128 8.57 10.74 -3.87
CA TYR A 128 9.93 10.20 -3.92
C TYR A 128 10.36 9.84 -5.34
N ASP A 129 9.48 9.25 -6.15
CA ASP A 129 9.77 8.90 -7.55
C ASP A 129 10.01 10.16 -8.40
N LEU A 130 9.21 11.21 -8.18
CA LEU A 130 9.38 12.52 -8.82
C LEU A 130 10.71 13.18 -8.42
N LEU A 131 11.13 13.09 -7.15
CA LEU A 131 12.44 13.56 -6.71
C LEU A 131 13.58 12.80 -7.41
N GLN A 132 13.48 11.47 -7.54
CA GLN A 132 14.46 10.67 -8.29
C GLN A 132 14.52 11.09 -9.77
N ALA A 133 13.37 11.44 -10.36
CA ALA A 133 13.26 12.01 -11.70
C ALA A 133 13.68 13.48 -11.80
N ARG A 134 14.16 14.09 -10.71
CA ARG A 134 14.57 15.51 -10.58
C ARG A 134 13.43 16.51 -10.83
N GLN A 135 12.19 16.11 -10.58
CA GLN A 135 10.99 16.94 -10.71
C GLN A 135 10.55 17.46 -9.33
N ARG A 136 11.40 18.25 -8.67
CA ARG A 136 11.22 18.65 -7.27
C ARG A 136 9.90 19.37 -7.00
N THR A 137 9.54 20.36 -7.82
CA THR A 137 8.29 21.12 -7.64
C THR A 137 7.06 20.23 -7.72
N ALA A 138 7.01 19.33 -8.72
CA ALA A 138 5.95 18.33 -8.84
C ALA A 138 5.92 17.36 -7.65
N ALA A 139 7.08 16.97 -7.11
CA ALA A 139 7.15 16.16 -5.90
C ALA A 139 6.54 16.88 -4.68
N CYS A 140 6.90 18.16 -4.49
CA CYS A 140 6.32 19.00 -3.43
C CYS A 140 4.80 19.13 -3.58
N ASP A 141 4.29 19.35 -4.78
CA ASP A 141 2.85 19.45 -5.03
C ASP A 141 2.13 18.16 -4.61
N ARG A 142 2.68 17.01 -5.01
CA ARG A 142 2.13 15.70 -4.69
C ARG A 142 2.15 15.41 -3.18
N TRP A 143 3.22 15.81 -2.49
CA TRP A 143 3.32 15.67 -1.05
C TRP A 143 2.45 16.67 -0.27
N LEU A 144 2.15 17.85 -0.83
CA LEU A 144 1.15 18.76 -0.24
C LEU A 144 -0.27 18.15 -0.33
N GLU A 145 -0.59 17.41 -1.39
CA GLU A 145 -1.83 16.62 -1.44
C GLU A 145 -1.85 15.52 -0.37
N ALA A 146 -0.74 14.80 -0.19
CA ALA A 146 -0.60 13.81 0.88
C ALA A 146 -0.81 14.44 2.27
N TRP A 147 -0.31 15.66 2.48
CA TRP A 147 -0.48 16.39 3.73
C TRP A 147 -1.95 16.68 4.06
N GLU A 148 -2.77 17.05 3.06
CA GLU A 148 -4.21 17.21 3.28
C GLU A 148 -4.87 15.92 3.76
N LEU A 149 -4.44 14.78 3.24
CA LEU A 149 -4.94 13.47 3.66
C LEU A 149 -4.49 13.10 5.08
N VAL A 150 -3.23 13.34 5.43
CA VAL A 150 -2.72 13.18 6.81
C VAL A 150 -3.55 14.01 7.78
N LYS A 151 -3.88 15.25 7.43
CA LYS A 151 -4.73 16.10 8.26
C LYS A 151 -6.11 15.46 8.47
N GLN A 152 -6.78 15.04 7.41
CA GLN A 152 -8.11 14.41 7.53
C GLN A 152 -8.07 13.15 8.41
N MET A 153 -7.07 12.29 8.22
CA MET A 153 -6.90 11.06 8.99
C MET A 153 -6.59 11.31 10.47
N ALA A 154 -5.74 12.31 10.76
CA ALA A 154 -5.41 12.70 12.13
C ALA A 154 -6.62 13.26 12.89
N ASP A 155 -7.47 14.05 12.21
CA ASP A 155 -8.68 14.63 12.81
C ASP A 155 -9.69 13.54 13.19
N MET A 156 -9.89 12.52 12.35
CA MET A 156 -10.82 11.42 12.61
C MET A 156 -10.50 10.64 13.90
N LYS A 157 -9.24 10.62 14.32
CA LYS A 157 -8.77 9.89 15.51
C LYS A 157 -8.21 10.79 16.61
N ALA A 158 -8.40 12.11 16.50
CA ALA A 158 -7.90 13.12 17.44
C ALA A 158 -6.41 12.93 17.79
N MET A 159 -5.57 12.74 16.78
CA MET A 159 -4.14 12.53 16.95
C MET A 159 -3.41 13.86 17.10
N HIS A 160 -2.47 13.91 18.05
CA HIS A 160 -1.74 15.14 18.40
C HIS A 160 -0.21 15.02 18.29
N SER A 161 0.29 13.88 17.78
CA SER A 161 1.68 13.68 17.39
C SER A 161 1.77 12.77 16.16
N VAL A 162 2.80 12.90 15.33
CA VAL A 162 3.01 11.97 14.20
C VAL A 162 3.38 10.56 14.69
N ARG A 163 3.90 10.43 15.91
CA ARG A 163 4.16 9.13 16.53
C ARG A 163 2.85 8.38 16.82
N ASP A 164 1.82 9.07 17.30
CA ASP A 164 0.50 8.48 17.49
C ASP A 164 -0.13 8.09 16.14
N PHE A 165 0.10 8.92 15.11
CA PHE A 165 -0.31 8.64 13.74
C PHE A 165 0.33 7.35 13.22
N ASP A 166 1.66 7.27 13.20
CA ASP A 166 2.41 6.10 12.71
C ASP A 166 2.05 4.83 13.49
N LYS A 167 1.82 4.94 14.81
CA LYS A 167 1.39 3.80 15.63
C LYS A 167 0.02 3.27 15.21
N ALA A 168 -0.92 4.17 14.93
CA ALA A 168 -2.29 3.81 14.55
C ALA A 168 -2.43 3.40 13.08
N HIS A 169 -1.44 3.74 12.26
CA HIS A 169 -1.37 3.46 10.83
C HIS A 169 -0.08 2.69 10.49
N SER A 170 0.26 1.70 11.31
CA SER A 170 1.53 0.93 11.22
C SER A 170 1.68 0.07 9.96
N GLY A 171 0.63 0.00 9.12
CA GLY A 171 0.65 -0.65 7.82
C GLY A 171 1.03 0.25 6.65
N LEU A 172 1.30 1.54 6.88
CA LEU A 172 1.86 2.45 5.88
C LEU A 172 3.28 2.02 5.51
N PHE A 173 3.62 2.17 4.24
CA PHE A 173 4.94 1.84 3.71
C PHE A 173 5.99 2.87 4.17
N GLN A 174 5.61 4.15 4.18
CA GLN A 174 6.46 5.24 4.67
C GLN A 174 6.00 5.69 6.06
N SER A 175 6.97 6.00 6.92
CA SER A 175 6.70 6.62 8.22
C SER A 175 6.41 8.11 8.03
N VAL A 176 5.26 8.57 8.53
CA VAL A 176 4.86 9.99 8.46
C VAL A 176 5.81 10.85 9.29
N PHE A 177 6.41 10.30 10.35
CA PHE A 177 7.48 10.96 11.10
C PHE A 177 8.67 11.36 10.22
N ASN A 178 9.15 10.43 9.38
CA ASN A 178 10.27 10.72 8.47
C ASN A 178 9.81 11.61 7.32
N TRP A 179 8.71 11.24 6.67
CA TRP A 179 8.20 11.91 5.49
C TRP A 179 7.85 13.39 5.73
N CYS A 180 7.29 13.77 6.89
CA CYS A 180 7.01 15.18 7.19
C CYS A 180 8.26 16.07 7.18
N GLN A 181 9.40 15.54 7.62
CA GLN A 181 10.67 16.27 7.60
C GLN A 181 11.22 16.37 6.17
N ASP A 182 11.09 15.31 5.37
CA ASP A 182 11.48 15.33 3.97
C ASP A 182 10.66 16.36 3.18
N LEU A 183 9.34 16.43 3.41
CA LEU A 183 8.48 17.44 2.80
C LEU A 183 8.91 18.86 3.19
N GLU A 184 9.15 19.10 4.48
CA GLU A 184 9.63 20.40 4.97
C GLU A 184 10.92 20.84 4.26
N LEU A 185 11.90 19.93 4.20
CA LEU A 185 13.19 20.15 3.56
C LEU A 185 13.04 20.42 2.06
N GLU A 186 12.27 19.61 1.35
CA GLU A 186 12.13 19.74 -0.11
C GLU A 186 11.32 20.98 -0.51
N LEU A 187 10.36 21.44 0.30
CA LEU A 187 9.73 22.75 0.10
C LEU A 187 10.75 23.89 0.22
N GLY A 188 11.70 23.78 1.16
CA GLY A 188 12.82 24.72 1.27
C GLY A 188 13.75 24.66 0.07
N ASN A 189 14.11 23.46 -0.38
CA ASN A 189 14.96 23.27 -1.57
C ASN A 189 14.28 23.79 -2.84
N ALA A 190 12.97 23.58 -3.01
CA ALA A 190 12.20 24.13 -4.12
C ALA A 190 12.14 25.66 -4.04
N GLY A 191 12.01 26.22 -2.83
CA GLY A 191 11.97 27.66 -2.57
C GLY A 191 13.24 28.43 -2.96
N LEU A 192 14.38 27.75 -3.13
CA LEU A 192 15.63 28.33 -3.64
C LEU A 192 15.52 28.67 -5.13
N ASP A 193 14.80 27.85 -5.88
CA ASP A 193 14.65 27.98 -7.34
C ASP A 193 13.31 28.67 -7.70
N ASP A 194 12.26 28.46 -6.91
CA ASP A 194 10.90 28.97 -7.15
C ASP A 194 10.25 29.48 -5.86
N ARG A 195 10.20 30.81 -5.74
CA ARG A 195 9.85 31.53 -4.50
C ARG A 195 8.48 31.16 -3.87
N PRO A 196 7.39 30.87 -4.61
CA PRO A 196 6.11 30.44 -4.04
C PRO A 196 6.23 29.21 -3.13
N TYR A 197 7.23 28.34 -3.34
CA TYR A 197 7.46 27.19 -2.46
C TYR A 197 7.93 27.57 -1.05
N ASN A 198 8.50 28.77 -0.85
CA ASN A 198 8.74 29.30 0.49
C ASN A 198 7.42 29.61 1.22
N GLU A 199 6.42 30.13 0.51
CA GLU A 199 5.09 30.36 1.08
C GLU A 199 4.41 29.03 1.43
N HIS A 200 4.55 28.00 0.58
CA HIS A 200 4.10 26.65 0.87
C HIS A 200 4.81 26.07 2.11
N ARG A 201 6.13 26.20 2.22
CA ARG A 201 6.91 25.78 3.40
C ARG A 201 6.40 26.45 4.67
N LEU A 202 6.21 27.78 4.63
CA LEU A 202 5.73 28.56 5.77
C LEU A 202 4.34 28.13 6.20
N ARG A 203 3.42 27.93 5.25
CA ARG A 203 2.06 27.44 5.54
C ARG A 203 2.11 26.04 6.14
N TYR A 204 2.80 25.11 5.47
CA TYR A 204 2.96 23.73 5.91
C TYR A 204 3.52 23.67 7.33
N ALA A 205 4.59 24.40 7.62
CA ALA A 205 5.21 24.36 8.95
C ALA A 205 4.30 24.90 10.06
N ARG A 206 3.49 25.94 9.78
CA ARG A 206 2.47 26.44 10.71
C ARG A 206 1.38 25.41 10.96
N GLU A 207 0.87 24.80 9.90
CA GLU A 207 -0.16 23.76 9.99
C GLU A 207 0.34 22.55 10.77
N PHE A 208 1.57 22.11 10.51
CA PHE A 208 2.20 20.99 11.22
C PHE A 208 2.25 21.23 12.74
N LEU A 209 2.79 22.38 13.14
CA LEU A 209 2.91 22.74 14.57
C LEU A 209 1.55 22.90 15.26
N ALA A 210 0.55 23.43 14.55
CA ALA A 210 -0.80 23.55 15.07
C ALA A 210 -1.49 22.18 15.19
N ARG A 211 -1.22 21.27 14.25
CA ARG A 211 -1.84 19.95 14.21
C ARG A 211 -1.25 18.99 15.23
N PHE A 212 0.06 19.02 15.39
CA PHE A 212 0.78 18.10 16.26
C PHE A 212 1.44 18.85 17.44
N PRO A 213 0.65 19.42 18.36
CA PRO A 213 1.18 20.23 19.47
C PRO A 213 2.01 19.40 20.45
N ASN A 214 1.80 18.08 20.50
CA ASN A 214 2.49 17.16 21.41
C ASN A 214 3.74 16.54 20.78
N GLU A 215 4.24 17.10 19.68
CA GLU A 215 5.48 16.63 19.09
C GLU A 215 6.72 16.88 19.95
N SER A 216 7.75 16.09 19.69
CA SER A 216 9.06 16.24 20.32
C SER A 216 9.62 17.65 20.09
N THR A 217 10.38 18.14 21.06
CA THR A 217 11.05 19.45 20.97
C THR A 217 11.93 19.56 19.74
N GLY A 218 12.53 18.46 19.28
CA GLY A 218 13.31 18.42 18.04
C GLY A 218 12.49 18.84 16.81
N PHE A 219 11.28 18.30 16.66
CA PHE A 219 10.35 18.70 15.59
C PHE A 219 9.92 20.15 15.74
N GLN A 220 9.53 20.55 16.95
CA GLN A 220 9.07 21.92 17.19
C GLN A 220 10.13 22.96 16.81
N VAL A 221 11.40 22.73 17.20
CA VAL A 221 12.51 23.62 16.86
C VAL A 221 12.82 23.60 15.37
N ASN A 222 12.84 22.42 14.73
CA ASN A 222 13.13 22.30 13.31
C ASN A 222 12.09 23.05 12.46
N PHE A 223 10.81 22.82 12.74
CA PHE A 223 9.72 23.48 12.01
C PHE A 223 9.61 24.97 12.31
N ALA A 224 9.94 25.42 13.53
CA ALA A 224 10.03 26.86 13.82
C ALA A 224 11.18 27.54 13.06
N ARG A 225 12.33 26.86 12.94
CA ARG A 225 13.47 27.35 12.14
C ARG A 225 13.12 27.41 10.66
N ALA A 226 12.43 26.40 10.13
CA ALA A 226 11.92 26.38 8.77
C ALA A 226 11.05 27.60 8.44
N GLN A 227 10.18 28.02 9.38
CA GLN A 227 9.38 29.24 9.22
C GLN A 227 10.25 30.49 9.10
N GLY A 228 11.33 30.59 9.88
CA GLY A 228 12.26 31.71 9.84
C GLY A 228 13.09 31.76 8.54
N GLU A 229 13.51 30.59 8.04
CA GLU A 229 14.27 30.47 6.79
C GLU A 229 13.42 30.74 5.53
N ALA A 230 12.09 30.64 5.62
CA ALA A 230 11.16 30.84 4.51
C ALA A 230 10.73 32.30 4.29
N LEU A 231 11.18 33.24 5.13
CA LEU A 231 10.85 34.68 5.07
C LEU A 231 11.87 35.46 4.23
#